data_AF-A0A8I0MEB3-F1
#
_entry.id   AF-A0A8I0MEB3-F1
#
_cell.length_a   1.000
_cell.length_b   1.000
_cell.length_c   1.000
_cell.angle_alpha   90.00
_cell.angle_beta   90.00
_cell.angle_gamma   90.00
#
_symmetry.space_group_name_H-M   'P 1'
#
loop_
_entity.id
_entity.type
_entity.pdbx_description
1 polymer ?
#
loop_
_entity_poly.entity_id
_entity_poly.type
_entity_poly.pdbx_seq_one_letter_code
_entity_poly.pdbx_strand_id
1 'polypeptide(L)'
;MLHRIPTKAIPPREDQIKNEPMLFSADPRFAYANGGFLTRTVLDKLTQRGKFAPDDHVVIDTRVHMLKPGWIPAIGGWHCDAVPRGADGQPELDHPAIPGIRHYLCVVDSGTGSMTEFLTANIADYLPRKARPEKNLWGEHSELINDWLGEDNDGDDTTTLQSGEIYEFSARDYHRAIPATGHGWRFFFRASVETLTKGPLNEIRQQVQVYLPNEDWGW
;
A
#
# COMPACT_ATOMS: atom_id res chain seq x y z
N MET A 1 -1.42 13.33 -4.72
CA MET A 1 -1.45 13.08 -6.17
C MET A 1 -0.46 11.98 -6.46
N LEU A 2 -0.96 10.85 -6.96
CA LEU A 2 -0.18 9.69 -7.37
C LEU A 2 0.79 10.06 -8.50
N HIS A 3 2.05 9.70 -8.36
CA HIS A 3 3.09 9.98 -9.34
C HIS A 3 3.96 8.74 -9.60
N ARG A 4 4.08 8.33 -10.86
CA ARG A 4 5.01 7.26 -11.23
C ARG A 4 6.45 7.76 -11.24
N ILE A 5 7.33 7.11 -10.48
CA ILE A 5 8.77 7.38 -10.50
C ILE A 5 9.38 6.79 -11.79
N PRO A 6 10.06 7.58 -12.64
CA PRO A 6 10.58 7.12 -13.91
C PRO A 6 11.75 6.15 -13.69
N THR A 7 11.46 4.85 -13.62
CA THR A 7 12.45 3.77 -13.50
C THR A 7 12.02 2.62 -14.41
N LYS A 8 12.96 1.77 -14.81
CA LYS A 8 12.63 0.55 -15.56
C LYS A 8 11.81 -0.37 -14.65
N ALA A 9 10.65 -0.85 -15.09
CA ALA A 9 9.86 -1.81 -14.33
C ALA A 9 10.68 -3.05 -13.91
N ILE A 10 10.46 -3.54 -12.70
CA ILE A 10 11.05 -4.80 -12.22
C ILE A 10 10.28 -5.96 -12.87
N PRO A 11 10.95 -6.84 -13.64
CA PRO A 11 10.25 -7.96 -14.26
C PRO A 11 9.74 -8.94 -13.20
N PRO A 12 8.53 -9.49 -13.37
CA PRO A 12 8.00 -10.46 -12.43
C PRO A 12 8.70 -11.80 -12.62
N ARG A 13 9.34 -12.27 -11.55
CA ARG A 13 9.95 -13.59 -11.49
C ARG A 13 9.47 -14.29 -10.23
N GLU A 14 8.71 -15.36 -10.41
CA GLU A 14 8.08 -16.10 -9.31
C GLU A 14 9.10 -16.57 -8.27
N ASP A 15 10.24 -17.08 -8.71
CA ASP A 15 11.31 -17.57 -7.84
C ASP A 15 11.93 -16.46 -7.00
N GLN A 16 11.94 -15.22 -7.49
CA GLN A 16 12.39 -14.07 -6.73
C GLN A 16 11.33 -13.65 -5.71
N ILE A 17 10.05 -13.60 -6.10
CA ILE A 17 8.96 -13.19 -5.21
C ILE A 17 8.82 -14.16 -4.03
N LYS A 18 8.74 -15.47 -4.29
CA LYS A 18 8.46 -16.48 -3.24
C LYS A 18 9.54 -16.58 -2.16
N ASN A 19 10.77 -16.18 -2.50
CA ASN A 19 11.93 -16.25 -1.61
C ASN A 19 12.27 -14.88 -0.98
N GLU A 20 11.49 -13.84 -1.27
CA GLU A 20 11.74 -12.50 -0.76
C GLU A 20 11.38 -12.42 0.74
N PRO A 21 12.28 -11.95 1.61
CA PRO A 21 11.99 -11.76 3.02
C PRO A 21 10.88 -10.72 3.24
N MET A 22 9.97 -11.01 4.17
CA MET A 22 8.95 -10.05 4.62
C MET A 22 9.50 -9.26 5.79
N LEU A 23 9.63 -7.96 5.59
CA LEU A 23 10.16 -7.00 6.54
C LEU A 23 9.02 -6.21 7.11
N PHE A 24 9.04 -6.00 8.43
CA PHE A 24 8.04 -5.20 9.11
C PHE A 24 8.68 -4.05 9.85
N SER A 25 8.18 -2.85 9.56
CA SER A 25 8.68 -1.60 10.14
C SER A 25 10.21 -1.53 10.12
N ALA A 26 10.82 -1.78 8.97
CA ALA A 26 12.27 -1.80 8.82
C ALA A 26 12.82 -0.40 8.46
N ASP A 27 14.00 -0.06 8.97
CA ASP A 27 14.76 1.08 8.47
C ASP A 27 15.47 0.73 7.13
N PRO A 28 15.95 1.71 6.35
CA PRO A 28 16.60 1.45 5.07
C PRO A 28 17.83 0.54 5.14
N ARG A 29 18.65 0.64 6.18
CA ARG A 29 19.86 -0.18 6.34
C ARG A 29 19.49 -1.62 6.66
N PHE A 30 18.56 -1.83 7.59
CA PHE A 30 18.04 -3.13 7.94
C PHE A 30 17.37 -3.79 6.73
N ALA A 31 16.54 -3.05 6.00
CA ALA A 31 15.86 -3.55 4.82
C ALA A 31 16.83 -3.90 3.68
N TYR A 32 17.90 -3.13 3.50
CA TYR A 32 18.92 -3.46 2.52
C TYR A 32 19.69 -4.74 2.90
N ALA A 33 20.10 -4.85 4.17
CA ALA A 33 20.86 -5.99 4.66
C ALA A 33 20.04 -7.30 4.64
N ASN A 34 18.78 -7.23 5.06
CA ASN A 34 17.92 -8.41 5.27
C ASN A 34 16.91 -8.65 4.16
N GLY A 35 16.72 -7.69 3.25
CA GLY A 35 15.89 -7.86 2.06
C GLY A 35 16.57 -8.72 1.00
N GLY A 36 15.75 -9.31 0.14
CA GLY A 36 16.17 -10.05 -1.03
C GLY A 36 16.36 -9.14 -2.24
N PHE A 37 16.33 -9.73 -3.43
CA PHE A 37 16.60 -9.03 -4.68
C PHE A 37 15.60 -7.90 -4.94
N LEU A 38 14.30 -8.14 -4.70
CA LEU A 38 13.25 -7.17 -5.02
C LEU A 38 13.35 -5.96 -4.07
N THR A 39 13.50 -6.21 -2.77
CA THR A 39 13.65 -5.13 -1.77
C THR A 39 14.85 -4.26 -2.08
N ARG A 40 16.03 -4.86 -2.30
CA ARG A 40 17.26 -4.12 -2.63
C ARG A 40 17.13 -3.34 -3.92
N THR A 41 16.51 -3.94 -4.95
CA THR A 41 16.30 -3.26 -6.24
C THR A 41 15.42 -2.02 -6.12
N VAL A 42 14.34 -2.10 -5.32
CA VAL A 42 13.46 -0.94 -5.08
C VAL A 42 14.21 0.14 -4.27
N LEU A 43 14.96 -0.25 -3.24
CA LEU A 43 15.77 0.67 -2.44
C LEU A 43 16.84 1.39 -3.26
N ASP A 44 17.58 0.66 -4.09
CA ASP A 44 18.60 1.23 -4.97
C ASP A 44 17.98 2.26 -5.92
N LYS A 45 16.82 1.96 -6.51
CA LYS A 45 16.12 2.90 -7.37
C LYS A 45 15.65 4.15 -6.64
N LEU A 46 15.11 4.03 -5.43
CA LEU A 46 14.62 5.16 -4.65
C LEU A 46 15.76 6.06 -4.18
N THR A 47 16.84 5.46 -3.67
CA THR A 47 18.04 6.17 -3.19
C THR A 47 18.77 6.86 -4.35
N GLN A 48 18.97 6.18 -5.49
CA GLN A 48 19.57 6.78 -6.69
C GLN A 48 18.74 7.93 -7.27
N ARG A 49 17.42 7.91 -7.06
CA ARG A 49 16.51 8.99 -7.45
C ARG A 49 16.39 10.09 -6.41
N GLY A 50 17.16 10.03 -5.31
CA GLY A 50 17.17 11.03 -4.25
C GLY A 50 15.84 11.14 -3.50
N LYS A 51 15.07 10.04 -3.42
CA LYS A 51 13.77 10.02 -2.75
C LYS A 51 13.89 9.97 -1.22
N PHE A 52 14.96 9.35 -0.73
CA PHE A 52 15.45 9.39 0.64
C PHE A 52 16.90 8.85 0.66
N ALA A 53 17.64 9.16 1.72
CA ALA A 53 18.95 8.60 2.03
C ALA A 53 18.82 7.38 2.97
N PRO A 54 19.84 6.49 3.02
CA PRO A 54 19.83 5.34 3.93
C PRO A 54 19.68 5.67 5.43
N ASP A 55 19.98 6.92 5.80
CA ASP A 55 19.98 7.39 7.20
C ASP A 55 18.76 8.25 7.52
N ASP A 56 17.87 8.46 6.55
CA ASP A 56 16.62 9.19 6.75
C ASP A 56 15.65 8.35 7.61
N HIS A 57 14.73 9.03 8.28
CA HIS A 57 13.66 8.37 9.00
C HIS A 57 12.60 7.83 8.03
N VAL A 58 12.80 6.57 7.62
CA VAL A 58 11.93 5.85 6.69
C VAL A 58 11.51 4.53 7.30
N VAL A 59 10.24 4.19 7.17
CA VAL A 59 9.68 2.90 7.57
C VAL A 59 9.34 2.09 6.34
N ILE A 60 9.95 0.91 6.22
CA ILE A 60 9.81 -0.01 5.10
C ILE A 60 9.04 -1.25 5.54
N ASP A 61 7.99 -1.57 4.80
CA ASP A 61 7.24 -2.82 4.92
C ASP A 61 7.33 -3.59 3.62
N THR A 62 7.63 -4.89 3.71
CA THR A 62 7.55 -5.81 2.57
C THR A 62 6.67 -7.00 2.91
N ARG A 63 5.94 -7.49 1.91
CA ARG A 63 5.07 -8.67 2.06
C ARG A 63 5.08 -9.52 0.80
N VAL A 64 5.04 -10.83 0.99
CA VAL A 64 4.94 -11.83 -0.07
C VAL A 64 3.67 -12.61 0.16
N HIS A 65 2.84 -12.70 -0.88
CA HIS A 65 1.60 -13.47 -0.83
C HIS A 65 1.59 -14.49 -1.96
N MET A 66 1.16 -15.70 -1.66
CA MET A 66 0.53 -16.58 -2.64
C MET A 66 -0.97 -16.32 -2.56
N LEU A 67 -1.59 -15.96 -3.69
CA LEU A 67 -3.01 -15.62 -3.77
C LEU A 67 -3.75 -16.59 -4.69
N LYS A 68 -5.00 -16.89 -4.33
CA LYS A 68 -6.00 -17.53 -5.18
C LYS A 68 -7.05 -16.49 -5.60
N PRO A 69 -7.84 -16.74 -6.67
CA PRO A 69 -8.94 -15.86 -7.06
C PRO A 69 -9.84 -15.49 -5.88
N GLY A 70 -10.19 -14.21 -5.77
CA GLY A 70 -10.97 -13.63 -4.67
C GLY A 70 -10.17 -13.21 -3.44
N TRP A 71 -8.94 -13.70 -3.25
CA TRP A 71 -8.13 -13.33 -2.08
C TRP A 71 -7.61 -11.89 -2.21
N ILE A 72 -7.62 -11.15 -1.11
CA ILE A 72 -7.16 -9.76 -1.05
C ILE A 72 -5.90 -9.68 -0.18
N PRO A 73 -4.74 -9.23 -0.71
CA PRO A 73 -3.46 -9.25 0.00
C PRO A 73 -3.29 -8.15 1.06
N ALA A 74 -4.21 -7.18 1.08
CA ALA A 74 -4.20 -6.07 2.03
C ALA A 74 -5.62 -5.55 2.23
N ILE A 75 -5.76 -4.39 2.87
CA ILE A 75 -7.05 -3.75 3.11
C ILE A 75 -7.75 -3.52 1.76
N GLY A 76 -8.91 -4.15 1.58
CA GLY A 76 -9.72 -4.04 0.35
C GLY A 76 -10.67 -2.83 0.34
N GLY A 77 -10.90 -2.19 1.50
CA GLY A 77 -11.63 -0.93 1.58
C GLY A 77 -10.75 0.27 1.25
N TRP A 78 -11.37 1.36 0.77
CA TRP A 78 -10.66 2.61 0.49
C TRP A 78 -10.13 3.24 1.79
N HIS A 79 -8.85 3.56 1.81
CA HIS A 79 -8.20 4.17 2.97
C HIS A 79 -7.00 5.03 2.57
N CYS A 80 -6.51 5.81 3.53
CA CYS A 80 -5.24 6.52 3.46
C CYS A 80 -4.24 5.98 4.48
N ASP A 81 -2.97 6.00 4.13
CA ASP A 81 -1.89 5.46 4.94
C ASP A 81 -1.26 6.51 5.87
N ALA A 82 -0.74 6.03 7.01
CA ALA A 82 0.01 6.81 8.00
C ALA A 82 -0.65 8.11 8.51
N VAL A 83 -1.97 8.26 8.33
CA VAL A 83 -2.73 9.35 8.92
C VAL A 83 -2.64 9.23 10.45
N PRO A 84 -2.19 10.29 11.16
CA PRO A 84 -2.13 10.30 12.61
C PRO A 84 -3.49 9.99 13.24
N ARG A 85 -3.48 9.35 14.41
CA ARG A 85 -4.70 8.93 15.09
C ARG A 85 -4.88 9.70 16.40
N GLY A 86 -6.12 10.08 16.67
CA GLY A 86 -6.51 10.73 17.92
C GLY A 86 -6.60 9.75 19.09
N ALA A 87 -7.00 10.25 20.25
CA ALA A 87 -7.13 9.44 21.47
C ALA A 87 -8.21 8.33 21.36
N ASP A 88 -9.18 8.51 20.47
CA ASP A 88 -10.22 7.53 20.14
C ASP A 88 -9.77 6.47 19.12
N GLY A 89 -8.51 6.55 18.67
CA GLY A 89 -7.94 5.67 17.66
C GLY A 89 -8.40 5.96 16.24
N GLN A 90 -9.23 6.97 16.00
CA GLN A 90 -9.68 7.36 14.67
C GLN A 90 -8.64 8.24 13.97
N PRO A 91 -8.57 8.21 12.62
CA PRO A 91 -7.67 9.08 11.87
C PRO A 91 -8.05 10.57 12.00
N GLU A 92 -7.05 11.43 12.15
CA GLU A 92 -7.18 12.89 12.18
C GLU A 92 -6.76 13.49 10.83
N LEU A 93 -7.71 13.68 9.91
CA LEU A 93 -7.44 14.10 8.52
C LEU A 93 -6.83 15.51 8.39
N ASP A 94 -6.92 16.32 9.45
CA ASP A 94 -6.40 17.69 9.52
C ASP A 94 -5.07 17.82 10.26
N HIS A 95 -4.46 16.69 10.62
CA HIS A 95 -3.21 16.70 11.36
C HIS A 95 -2.10 17.42 10.56
N PRO A 96 -1.37 18.39 11.15
CA PRO A 96 -0.41 19.24 10.43
C PRO A 96 0.80 18.49 9.86
N ALA A 97 1.04 17.25 10.29
CA ALA A 97 2.08 16.39 9.73
C ALA A 97 1.73 15.81 8.35
N ILE A 98 0.44 15.69 8.00
CA ILE A 98 -0.02 15.01 6.78
C ILE A 98 0.65 15.53 5.50
N PRO A 99 0.82 16.87 5.29
CA PRO A 99 1.48 17.38 4.09
C PRO A 99 2.93 16.91 3.90
N GLY A 100 3.62 16.53 4.98
CA GLY A 100 5.00 16.01 4.92
C GLY A 100 5.07 14.51 4.60
N ILE A 101 4.01 13.74 4.89
CA ILE A 101 4.02 12.28 4.78
C ILE A 101 3.95 11.85 3.33
N ARG A 102 4.93 11.03 2.94
CA ARG A 102 5.05 10.48 1.58
C ARG A 102 5.28 8.98 1.61
N HIS A 103 4.77 8.30 0.61
CA HIS A 103 4.89 6.86 0.45
C HIS A 103 5.44 6.53 -0.93
N TYR A 104 6.27 5.48 -0.98
CA TYR A 104 6.76 4.88 -2.21
C TYR A 104 6.34 3.42 -2.25
N LEU A 105 5.54 3.05 -3.24
CA LEU A 105 4.95 1.72 -3.40
C LEU A 105 5.46 1.06 -4.67
N CYS A 106 5.84 -0.20 -4.55
CA CYS A 106 6.12 -1.10 -5.66
C CYS A 106 5.39 -2.42 -5.42
N VAL A 107 4.62 -2.86 -6.40
CA VAL A 107 3.97 -4.18 -6.38
C VAL A 107 4.52 -4.97 -7.56
N VAL A 108 5.04 -6.18 -7.31
CA VAL A 108 5.48 -7.09 -8.38
C VAL A 108 4.53 -8.28 -8.36
N ASP A 109 3.72 -8.38 -9.41
CA ASP A 109 2.74 -9.45 -9.60
C ASP A 109 3.25 -10.51 -10.60
N SER A 110 3.16 -11.77 -10.21
CA SER A 110 3.40 -12.93 -11.04
C SER A 110 2.14 -13.81 -11.08
N GLY A 111 1.11 -13.33 -11.79
CA GLY A 111 -0.06 -14.13 -12.16
C GLY A 111 -1.27 -13.99 -11.24
N THR A 112 -1.24 -13.16 -10.20
CA THR A 112 -2.41 -12.96 -9.32
C THR A 112 -3.40 -11.97 -9.89
N GLY A 113 -2.94 -10.99 -10.67
CA GLY A 113 -3.75 -9.84 -11.09
C GLY A 113 -4.17 -8.92 -9.95
N SER A 114 -3.70 -9.16 -8.72
CA SER A 114 -4.01 -8.34 -7.54
C SER A 114 -3.04 -7.18 -7.41
N MET A 115 -3.47 -5.99 -7.83
CA MET A 115 -2.69 -4.77 -7.75
C MET A 115 -3.19 -3.83 -6.64
N THR A 116 -2.64 -2.63 -6.60
CA THR A 116 -3.20 -1.53 -5.80
C THR A 116 -3.92 -0.58 -6.74
N GLU A 117 -5.12 -0.21 -6.37
CA GLU A 117 -5.96 0.75 -7.09
C GLU A 117 -6.03 2.04 -6.27
N PHE A 118 -5.93 3.17 -6.95
CA PHE A 118 -6.01 4.52 -6.40
C PHE A 118 -7.23 5.23 -6.94
N LEU A 119 -7.87 6.02 -6.09
CA LEU A 119 -8.92 6.94 -6.48
C LEU A 119 -8.29 8.17 -7.13
N THR A 120 -8.69 8.52 -8.35
CA THR A 120 -8.23 9.71 -9.08
C THR A 120 -9.20 10.86 -8.96
N ALA A 121 -10.48 10.57 -8.67
CA ALA A 121 -11.50 11.56 -8.44
C ALA A 121 -11.22 12.45 -7.23
N ASN A 122 -11.55 13.73 -7.35
CA ASN A 122 -11.43 14.68 -6.25
C ASN A 122 -12.72 14.73 -5.42
N ILE A 123 -13.00 13.65 -4.68
CA ILE A 123 -14.16 13.58 -3.78
C ILE A 123 -13.82 13.74 -2.30
N ALA A 124 -12.53 13.86 -1.96
CA ALA A 124 -12.05 13.90 -0.59
C ALA A 124 -12.68 15.03 0.25
N ASP A 125 -13.00 16.17 -0.37
CA ASP A 125 -13.63 17.32 0.30
C ASP A 125 -15.09 17.07 0.70
N TYR A 126 -15.75 16.08 0.09
CA TYR A 126 -17.13 15.70 0.40
C TYR A 126 -17.22 14.57 1.43
N LEU A 127 -16.10 13.93 1.76
CA LEU A 127 -16.06 12.85 2.74
C LEU A 127 -16.06 13.41 4.17
N PRO A 128 -16.72 12.72 5.13
CA PRO A 128 -16.78 13.18 6.51
C PRO A 128 -15.39 13.18 7.15
N ARG A 129 -15.08 14.18 7.98
CA ARG A 129 -13.78 14.26 8.68
C ARG A 129 -13.73 13.49 9.99
N LYS A 130 -14.89 13.05 10.47
CA LYS A 130 -15.07 12.23 11.67
C LYS A 130 -16.08 11.14 11.37
N ALA A 131 -15.81 9.94 11.86
CA ALA A 131 -16.74 8.83 11.71
C ALA A 131 -18.01 9.10 12.51
N ARG A 132 -19.13 8.57 12.03
CA ARG A 132 -20.34 8.44 12.86
C ARG A 132 -20.05 7.58 14.10
N PRO A 133 -20.84 7.74 15.18
CA PRO A 133 -20.76 6.81 16.32
C PRO A 133 -20.79 5.36 15.84
N GLU A 134 -19.96 4.51 16.45
CA GLU A 134 -19.82 3.07 16.15
C GLU A 134 -19.22 2.72 14.78
N LYS A 135 -18.89 3.70 13.93
CA LYS A 135 -18.19 3.46 12.67
C LYS A 135 -16.68 3.69 12.79
N ASN A 136 -15.94 2.96 11.96
CA ASN A 136 -14.55 3.31 11.64
C ASN A 136 -14.56 4.28 10.46
N LEU A 137 -13.75 5.35 10.53
CA LEU A 137 -13.71 6.37 9.48
C LEU A 137 -13.42 5.80 8.08
N TRP A 138 -12.47 4.88 7.97
CA TRP A 138 -12.14 4.26 6.68
C TRP A 138 -13.23 3.31 6.19
N GLY A 139 -13.94 2.65 7.10
CA GLY A 139 -15.13 1.88 6.74
C GLY A 139 -16.21 2.78 6.12
N GLU A 140 -16.53 3.89 6.78
CA GLU A 140 -17.51 4.86 6.28
C GLU A 140 -17.07 5.52 4.96
N HIS A 141 -15.79 5.89 4.83
CA HIS A 141 -15.26 6.41 3.56
C HIS A 141 -15.34 5.38 2.45
N SER A 142 -14.99 4.12 2.74
CA SER A 142 -15.07 3.07 1.74
C SER A 142 -16.49 2.83 1.23
N GLU A 143 -17.50 2.91 2.11
CA GLU A 143 -18.92 2.84 1.72
C GLU A 143 -19.26 4.01 0.78
N LEU A 144 -19.00 5.25 1.21
CA LEU A 144 -19.34 6.45 0.45
C LEU A 144 -18.63 6.54 -0.91
N ILE A 145 -17.35 6.15 -0.97
CA ILE A 145 -16.59 6.12 -2.22
C ILE A 145 -17.16 5.04 -3.15
N ASN A 146 -17.52 3.87 -2.63
CA ASN A 146 -18.11 2.81 -3.46
C ASN A 146 -19.51 3.19 -3.96
N ASP A 147 -20.34 3.84 -3.15
CA ASP A 147 -21.64 4.36 -3.56
C ASP A 147 -21.46 5.37 -4.69
N TRP A 148 -20.53 6.31 -4.53
CA TRP A 148 -20.21 7.32 -5.55
C TRP A 148 -19.71 6.69 -6.86
N LEU A 149 -18.76 5.76 -6.81
CA LEU A 149 -18.27 5.03 -8.00
C LEU A 149 -19.34 4.15 -8.66
N GLY A 150 -20.34 3.69 -7.89
CA GLY A 150 -21.47 2.93 -8.41
C GLY A 150 -22.52 3.80 -9.12
N GLU A 151 -22.64 5.06 -8.71
CA GLU A 151 -23.54 6.07 -9.29
C GLU A 151 -22.91 6.73 -10.54
N ASP A 152 -21.62 7.08 -10.49
CA ASP A 152 -20.83 7.65 -11.59
C ASP A 152 -20.01 6.53 -12.29
N ASN A 153 -20.65 5.81 -13.20
CA ASN A 153 -20.10 4.61 -13.85
C ASN A 153 -19.17 4.93 -15.05
N ASP A 154 -18.40 6.01 -14.96
CA ASP A 154 -17.32 6.32 -15.93
C ASP A 154 -16.01 5.84 -15.30
N GLY A 155 -15.44 4.75 -15.81
CA GLY A 155 -14.25 4.07 -15.27
C GLY A 155 -12.94 4.89 -15.24
N ASP A 156 -13.00 6.21 -15.33
CA ASP A 156 -11.89 7.17 -15.31
C ASP A 156 -11.54 7.66 -13.88
N ASP A 157 -12.36 7.33 -12.89
CA ASP A 157 -12.22 7.80 -11.50
C ASP A 157 -11.31 6.96 -10.60
N THR A 158 -10.74 5.91 -11.17
CA THR A 158 -9.71 5.10 -10.52
C THR A 158 -8.55 4.81 -11.46
N THR A 159 -7.39 4.50 -10.89
CA THR A 159 -6.25 4.02 -11.65
C THR A 159 -5.56 2.87 -10.92
N THR A 160 -5.22 1.83 -11.66
CA THR A 160 -4.53 0.65 -11.12
C THR A 160 -3.03 0.74 -11.42
N LEU A 161 -2.21 0.46 -10.40
CA LEU A 161 -0.76 0.45 -10.55
C LEU A 161 -0.29 -0.66 -11.50
N GLN A 162 0.79 -0.39 -12.24
CA GLN A 162 1.45 -1.38 -13.08
C GLN A 162 2.48 -2.19 -12.28
N SER A 163 2.56 -3.50 -12.59
CA SER A 163 3.49 -4.42 -11.95
C SER A 163 4.94 -4.00 -12.17
N GLY A 164 5.73 -3.98 -11.11
CA GLY A 164 7.16 -3.65 -11.10
C GLY A 164 7.49 -2.16 -11.23
N GLU A 165 6.50 -1.30 -11.40
CA GLU A 165 6.70 0.15 -11.38
C GLU A 165 6.66 0.70 -9.94
N ILE A 166 7.37 1.81 -9.72
CA ILE A 166 7.42 2.49 -8.42
C ILE A 166 6.56 3.74 -8.50
N TYR A 167 5.67 3.90 -7.53
CA TYR A 167 4.78 5.05 -7.42
C TYR A 167 4.99 5.78 -6.11
N GLU A 168 4.88 7.10 -6.18
CA GLU A 168 4.89 8.01 -5.06
C GLU A 168 3.47 8.51 -4.81
N PHE A 169 3.04 8.52 -3.56
CA PHE A 169 1.74 9.06 -3.14
C PHE A 169 1.83 9.65 -1.73
N SER A 170 0.83 10.44 -1.36
CA SER A 170 0.72 11.14 -0.08
C SER A 170 -0.23 10.41 0.87
N ALA A 171 -0.23 10.83 2.14
CA ALA A 171 -1.22 10.39 3.13
C ALA A 171 -2.67 10.86 2.86
N ARG A 172 -2.95 11.47 1.69
CA ARG A 172 -4.28 11.88 1.23
C ARG A 172 -4.78 11.10 0.00
N ASP A 173 -3.93 10.27 -0.59
CA ASP A 173 -4.31 9.51 -1.78
C ASP A 173 -5.03 8.22 -1.34
N TYR A 174 -6.34 8.17 -1.56
CA TYR A 174 -7.15 6.98 -1.27
C TYR A 174 -6.76 5.84 -2.18
N HIS A 175 -6.59 4.66 -1.57
CA HIS A 175 -6.23 3.45 -2.28
C HIS A 175 -6.78 2.21 -1.60
N ARG A 176 -6.74 1.09 -2.34
CA ARG A 176 -7.12 -0.24 -1.86
C ARG A 176 -6.34 -1.33 -2.61
N ALA A 177 -6.26 -2.53 -2.02
CA ALA A 177 -5.86 -3.71 -2.77
C ALA A 177 -7.08 -4.30 -3.50
N ILE A 178 -6.90 -4.66 -4.77
CA ILE A 178 -7.96 -5.34 -5.54
C ILE A 178 -7.88 -6.86 -5.34
N PRO A 179 -9.01 -7.58 -5.33
CA PRO A 179 -9.01 -9.03 -5.24
C PRO A 179 -8.19 -9.67 -6.36
N ALA A 180 -7.48 -10.75 -6.05
CA ALA A 180 -6.81 -11.54 -7.07
C ALA A 180 -7.81 -12.14 -8.06
N THR A 181 -7.44 -12.17 -9.34
CA THR A 181 -8.20 -12.79 -10.42
C THR A 181 -7.56 -14.11 -10.88
N GLY A 182 -6.27 -14.29 -10.57
CA GLY A 182 -5.50 -15.48 -10.90
C GLY A 182 -4.83 -16.11 -9.68
N HIS A 183 -4.15 -17.22 -9.93
CA HIS A 183 -3.34 -17.93 -8.95
C HIS A 183 -1.86 -17.59 -9.19
N GLY A 184 -1.16 -17.13 -8.14
CA GLY A 184 0.23 -16.73 -8.32
C GLY A 184 0.83 -16.05 -7.10
N TRP A 185 1.98 -15.43 -7.31
CA TRP A 185 2.73 -14.76 -6.25
C TRP A 185 2.74 -13.24 -6.44
N ARG A 186 2.61 -12.52 -5.32
CA ARG A 186 2.61 -11.06 -5.27
C ARG A 186 3.58 -10.56 -4.21
N PHE A 187 4.54 -9.75 -4.63
CA PHE A 187 5.39 -8.97 -3.75
C PHE A 187 4.83 -7.55 -3.58
N PHE A 188 4.88 -7.05 -2.35
CA PHE A 188 4.54 -5.68 -1.97
C PHE A 188 5.74 -5.05 -1.26
N PHE A 189 6.09 -3.84 -1.64
CA PHE A 189 7.04 -2.98 -0.95
C PHE A 189 6.40 -1.61 -0.71
N ARG A 190 6.49 -1.09 0.50
CA ARG A 190 6.15 0.30 0.81
C ARG A 190 7.25 0.92 1.67
N ALA A 191 7.77 2.07 1.25
CA ALA A 191 8.57 2.95 2.10
C ALA A 191 7.72 4.17 2.47
N SER A 192 7.65 4.51 3.76
CA SER A 192 6.92 5.68 4.27
C SER A 192 7.90 6.64 4.94
N VAL A 193 7.85 7.91 4.54
CA VAL A 193 8.82 8.95 4.93
C VAL A 193 8.09 10.05 5.70
N GLU A 194 8.76 10.66 6.68
CA GLU A 194 8.22 11.70 7.57
C GLU A 194 6.97 11.27 8.36
N THR A 195 6.82 9.97 8.63
CA THR A 195 5.68 9.47 9.44
C THR A 195 5.88 9.77 10.92
N LEU A 196 4.78 9.91 11.67
CA LEU A 196 4.80 10.04 13.14
C LEU A 196 4.90 8.70 13.89
N THR A 197 5.32 7.64 13.19
CA THR A 197 5.50 6.33 13.83
C THR A 197 6.60 6.41 14.90
N LYS A 198 6.57 5.52 15.89
CA LYS A 198 7.56 5.49 16.99
C LYS A 198 8.98 5.11 16.54
N GLY A 199 9.22 4.99 15.25
CA GLY A 199 10.45 4.54 14.63
C GLY A 199 10.38 3.08 14.13
N PRO A 200 11.39 2.65 13.35
CA PRO A 200 11.49 1.28 12.85
C PRO A 200 11.65 0.24 13.97
N LEU A 201 10.98 -0.89 13.82
CA LEU A 201 11.09 -2.06 14.70
C LEU A 201 12.09 -3.10 14.20
N ASN A 202 12.42 -3.08 12.90
CA ASN A 202 13.41 -3.95 12.27
C ASN A 202 13.13 -5.45 12.47
N GLU A 203 11.94 -5.89 12.09
CA GLU A 203 11.52 -7.28 12.20
C GLU A 203 11.53 -7.98 10.84
N ILE A 204 11.95 -9.26 10.83
CA ILE A 204 11.69 -10.19 9.72
C ILE A 204 10.52 -11.07 10.16
N ARG A 205 9.44 -11.05 9.37
CA ARG A 205 8.23 -11.85 9.63
C ARG A 205 8.09 -12.98 8.64
N GLN A 206 7.43 -14.04 9.08
CA GLN A 206 7.08 -15.19 8.25
C GLN A 206 5.56 -15.35 8.12
N GLN A 207 4.81 -14.64 8.97
CA GLN A 207 3.36 -14.61 8.96
C GLN A 207 2.87 -13.60 7.94
N VAL A 208 1.90 -14.01 7.12
CA VAL A 208 1.19 -13.14 6.19
C VAL A 208 -0.30 -13.28 6.41
N GLN A 209 -1.01 -12.16 6.31
CA GLN A 209 -2.47 -12.13 6.39
C GLN A 209 -3.02 -11.94 4.98
N VAL A 210 -4.06 -12.70 4.66
CA VAL A 210 -4.91 -12.48 3.49
C VAL A 210 -6.33 -12.25 3.96
N TYR A 211 -7.08 -11.44 3.23
CA TYR A 211 -8.49 -11.22 3.49
C TYR A 211 -9.32 -12.01 2.48
N LEU A 212 -10.38 -12.64 2.97
CA LEU A 212 -11.34 -13.40 2.16
C LEU A 212 -12.66 -12.63 2.11
N PRO A 213 -13.28 -12.45 0.94
CA PRO A 213 -14.55 -11.75 0.83
C PRO A 213 -15.72 -12.55 1.41
N ASN A 214 -15.62 -13.88 1.43
CA ASN A 214 -16.57 -14.79 2.07
C ASN A 214 -15.85 -16.10 2.46
N GLU A 215 -16.21 -16.67 3.61
CA GLU A 215 -15.70 -17.94 4.13
C GLU A 215 -16.09 -19.16 3.28
N ASP A 216 -17.20 -19.08 2.55
CA ASP A 216 -17.78 -20.19 1.76
C ASP A 216 -17.06 -20.46 0.43
N TRP A 217 -15.98 -19.75 0.11
CA TRP A 217 -15.30 -19.90 -1.19
C TRP A 217 -14.55 -21.23 -1.36
N GLY A 218 -14.57 -22.08 -0.34
CA GLY A 218 -13.94 -23.40 -0.38
C GLY A 218 -12.42 -23.32 -0.49
N TRP A 219 -11.76 -24.45 -0.25
CA TRP A 219 -10.31 -24.59 -0.35
C TRP A 219 -9.87 -25.01 -1.76
#